data_AF-A0A3D0NTP7-F1
#
_entry.id   AF-A0A3D0NTP7-F1
#
_cell.length_a   1.000
_cell.length_b   1.000
_cell.length_c   1.000
_cell.angle_alpha   90.00
_cell.angle_beta   90.00
_cell.angle_gamma   90.00
#
_symmetry.space_group_name_H-M   'P 1'
#
loop_
_entity.id
_entity.type
_entity.pdbx_description
1 polymer ?
#
loop_
_entity_poly.entity_id
_entity_poly.type
_entity_poly.pdbx_seq_one_letter_code
_entity_poly.pdbx_strand_id
1 'polypeptide(L)'
;MYQEWTALAKQATEEIIAAAKLQEGDIFVVGCSSSTVTGQSFGTASSMDIAQALFDGIYPVLQQHGIYLAAQCCEHLNRAIVIEKAAAAKQQREIVNVVPQPKAGGSFAT
;
A
#
# COMPACT_ATOMS: atom_id res chain seq x y z
N MET A 1 -15.05 -2.58 -14.03
CA MET A 1 -15.14 -1.17 -13.62
C MET A 1 -13.83 -0.65 -13.02
N TYR A 2 -13.06 -1.46 -12.27
CA TYR A 2 -11.82 -0.99 -11.63
C TYR A 2 -10.51 -1.32 -12.38
N GLN A 3 -10.58 -1.90 -13.58
CA GLN A 3 -9.39 -2.29 -14.37
C GLN A 3 -8.49 -1.10 -14.73
N GLU A 4 -9.06 0.08 -14.91
CA GLU A 4 -8.30 1.31 -15.14
C GLU A 4 -7.40 1.66 -13.95
N TRP A 5 -7.93 1.56 -12.72
CA TRP A 5 -7.15 1.82 -11.50
C TRP A 5 -6.00 0.83 -11.34
N THR A 6 -6.25 -0.44 -11.63
CA THR A 6 -5.20 -1.47 -11.64
C THR A 6 -4.11 -1.15 -12.65
N ALA A 7 -4.47 -0.76 -13.88
CA ALA A 7 -3.52 -0.41 -14.93
C ALA A 7 -2.69 0.83 -14.57
N LEU A 8 -3.32 1.88 -14.04
CA LEU A 8 -2.64 3.11 -13.60
C LEU A 8 -1.72 2.85 -12.41
N ALA A 9 -2.16 2.06 -11.42
CA ALA A 9 -1.35 1.71 -10.26
C ALA A 9 -0.13 0.88 -10.66
N LYS A 10 -0.30 -0.04 -11.61
CA LYS A 10 0.81 -0.79 -12.21
C LYS A 10 1.82 0.14 -12.87
N GLN A 11 1.36 0.99 -13.79
CA GLN A 11 2.22 1.94 -14.51
C GLN A 11 3.00 2.84 -13.54
N ALA A 12 2.31 3.45 -12.57
CA ALA A 12 2.94 4.31 -11.57
C ALA A 12 3.99 3.56 -10.75
N THR A 13 3.73 2.30 -10.39
CA THR A 13 4.69 1.47 -9.66
C THR A 13 5.96 1.21 -10.47
N GLU A 14 5.82 0.85 -11.74
CA GLU A 14 6.95 0.64 -12.66
C GLU A 14 7.78 1.93 -12.84
N GLU A 15 7.11 3.07 -13.04
CA GLU A 15 7.77 4.38 -13.18
C GLU A 15 8.54 4.78 -11.91
N ILE A 16 7.95 4.56 -10.73
CA ILE A 16 8.60 4.88 -9.44
C ILE A 16 9.80 3.97 -9.20
N ILE A 17 9.69 2.67 -9.45
CA ILE A 17 10.82 1.72 -9.32
C ILE A 17 11.99 2.19 -10.18
N ALA A 18 11.73 2.54 -11.44
CA ALA A 18 12.75 2.99 -12.38
C ALA A 18 13.38 4.31 -11.96
N ALA A 19 12.57 5.30 -11.58
CA ALA A 19 13.04 6.63 -11.18
C ALA A 19 13.84 6.60 -9.87
N ALA A 20 13.37 5.87 -8.87
CA ALA A 20 14.02 5.71 -7.57
C ALA A 20 15.17 4.69 -7.59
N LYS A 21 15.32 3.92 -8.68
CA LYS A 21 16.33 2.86 -8.85
C LYS A 21 16.26 1.82 -7.74
N LEU A 22 15.04 1.43 -7.36
CA LEU A 22 14.83 0.43 -6.31
C LEU A 22 15.44 -0.91 -6.71
N GLN A 23 15.96 -1.63 -5.71
CA GLN A 23 16.62 -2.91 -5.85
C GLN A 23 15.90 -3.99 -5.06
N GLU A 24 16.26 -5.25 -5.32
CA GLU A 24 15.76 -6.38 -4.55
C GLU A 24 15.99 -6.18 -3.04
N GLY A 25 14.92 -6.40 -2.27
CA GLY A 25 14.91 -6.28 -0.82
C GLY A 25 14.76 -4.85 -0.28
N ASP A 26 14.55 -3.85 -1.14
CA ASP A 26 14.06 -2.53 -0.74
C ASP A 26 12.61 -2.59 -0.25
N ILE A 27 12.16 -1.53 0.41
CA ILE A 27 10.78 -1.38 0.89
C ILE A 27 10.09 -0.27 0.12
N PHE A 28 8.98 -0.60 -0.51
CA PHE A 28 8.06 0.34 -1.12
C PHE A 28 6.89 0.62 -0.17
N VAL A 29 6.77 1.85 0.33
CA VAL A 29 5.71 2.25 1.25
C VAL A 29 4.55 2.88 0.49
N VAL A 30 3.36 2.28 0.60
CA VAL A 30 2.12 2.80 0.01
C VAL A 30 1.25 3.42 1.11
N GLY A 31 1.09 4.73 1.05
CA GLY A 31 0.04 5.45 1.76
C GLY A 31 -1.14 5.71 0.82
N CYS A 32 -2.30 5.13 1.11
CA CYS A 32 -3.48 5.27 0.25
C CYS A 32 -4.71 5.67 1.06
N SER A 33 -5.48 6.62 0.52
CA SER A 33 -6.85 6.91 0.94
C SER A 33 -7.78 6.53 -0.21
N SER A 34 -8.50 5.41 -0.09
CA SER A 34 -9.44 4.97 -1.12
C SER A 34 -10.59 5.96 -1.31
N SER A 35 -10.93 6.75 -0.29
CA SER A 35 -11.96 7.80 -0.35
C SER A 35 -11.61 8.96 -1.31
N THR A 36 -10.32 9.23 -1.54
CA THR A 36 -9.87 10.34 -2.39
C THR A 36 -9.63 9.94 -3.84
N VAL A 37 -9.53 8.63 -4.13
CA VAL A 37 -9.26 8.13 -5.50
C VAL A 37 -10.45 8.39 -6.43
N THR A 38 -11.69 8.39 -5.93
CA THR A 38 -12.90 8.69 -6.71
C THR A 38 -13.27 10.17 -6.76
N GLY A 39 -12.39 11.07 -6.29
CA GLY A 39 -12.66 12.52 -6.30
C GLY A 39 -13.77 12.97 -5.35
N GLN A 40 -14.16 12.15 -4.37
CA GLN A 40 -15.11 12.55 -3.34
C GLN A 40 -14.41 13.23 -2.15
N SER A 41 -15.11 14.15 -1.50
CA SER A 41 -14.64 14.86 -0.32
C SER A 41 -14.22 13.87 0.77
N PHE A 42 -13.07 14.16 1.40
CA PHE A 42 -12.45 13.41 2.49
C PHE A 42 -13.43 12.61 3.38
N GLY A 43 -13.22 11.29 3.46
CA GLY A 43 -13.57 10.50 4.65
C GLY A 43 -14.92 9.77 4.69
N THR A 44 -15.77 9.83 3.66
CA THR A 44 -17.14 9.25 3.77
C THR A 44 -17.36 7.92 3.02
N ALA A 45 -16.49 7.53 2.09
CA ALA A 45 -16.64 6.27 1.36
C ALA A 45 -15.28 5.60 1.08
N SER A 46 -14.67 4.99 2.10
CA SER A 46 -13.55 4.07 1.88
C SER A 46 -14.04 2.86 1.09
N SER A 47 -13.53 2.67 -0.13
CA SER A 47 -13.89 1.54 -1.00
C SER A 47 -12.85 0.43 -0.90
N MET A 48 -13.27 -0.75 -0.45
CA MET A 48 -12.44 -1.96 -0.49
C MET A 48 -12.14 -2.38 -1.93
N ASP A 49 -13.10 -2.21 -2.85
CA ASP A 49 -12.89 -2.59 -4.26
C ASP A 49 -11.77 -1.78 -4.91
N ILE A 50 -11.68 -0.48 -4.59
CA ILE A 50 -10.61 0.38 -5.10
C ILE A 50 -9.28 0.03 -4.45
N ALA A 51 -9.27 -0.20 -3.14
CA ALA A 51 -8.06 -0.64 -2.44
C ALA A 51 -7.53 -1.95 -3.04
N GLN A 52 -8.42 -2.91 -3.32
CA GLN A 52 -8.08 -4.16 -4.00
C GLN A 52 -7.53 -3.90 -5.41
N ALA A 53 -8.20 -3.07 -6.22
CA ALA A 53 -7.75 -2.77 -7.57
C ALA A 53 -6.36 -2.12 -7.61
N LEU A 54 -6.06 -1.24 -6.64
CA LEU A 54 -4.73 -0.67 -6.47
C LEU A 54 -3.71 -1.73 -6.02
N PHE A 55 -4.06 -2.58 -5.06
CA PHE A 55 -3.20 -3.68 -4.61
C PHE A 55 -2.85 -4.62 -5.77
N ASP A 56 -3.84 -5.00 -6.58
CA ASP A 56 -3.67 -5.87 -7.75
C ASP A 56 -2.76 -5.25 -8.82
N GLY A 57 -2.68 -3.91 -8.89
CA GLY A 57 -1.76 -3.21 -9.78
C GLY A 57 -0.34 -3.10 -9.22
N ILE A 58 -0.20 -2.94 -7.91
CA ILE A 58 1.08 -2.64 -7.23
C ILE A 58 1.82 -3.93 -6.87
N TYR A 59 1.16 -4.84 -6.14
CA TYR A 59 1.83 -5.96 -5.46
C TYR A 59 2.52 -6.93 -6.42
N PRO A 60 1.92 -7.34 -7.57
CA PRO A 60 2.59 -8.23 -8.51
C PRO A 60 3.87 -7.64 -9.10
N VAL A 61 3.91 -6.33 -9.35
CA VAL A 61 5.11 -5.64 -9.85
C VAL A 61 6.21 -5.67 -8.79
N LEU A 62 5.90 -5.28 -7.56
CA LEU A 62 6.88 -5.31 -6.47
C LEU A 62 7.44 -6.73 -6.25
N GLN A 63 6.57 -7.75 -6.29
CA GLN A 63 6.97 -9.15 -6.15
C GLN A 63 7.93 -9.59 -7.26
N GLN A 64 7.69 -9.19 -8.51
CA GLN A 64 8.57 -9.50 -9.65
C GLN A 64 9.97 -8.89 -9.50
N HIS A 65 10.07 -7.73 -8.84
CA HIS A 65 11.33 -7.04 -8.56
C HIS A 65 11.96 -7.46 -7.21
N GLY A 66 11.33 -8.36 -6.45
CA GLY A 66 11.77 -8.75 -5.11
C GLY A 66 11.74 -7.59 -4.10
N ILE A 67 10.87 -6.61 -4.30
CA ILE A 67 10.69 -5.44 -3.43
C ILE A 67 9.57 -5.73 -2.43
N TYR A 68 9.78 -5.37 -1.16
CA TYR A 68 8.76 -5.53 -0.14
C TYR A 68 7.71 -4.41 -0.19
N LEU A 69 6.43 -4.78 -0.18
CA LEU A 69 5.34 -3.85 0.01
C LEU A 69 5.13 -3.56 1.50
N ALA A 70 5.05 -2.28 1.86
CA ALA A 70 4.59 -1.82 3.16
C ALA A 70 3.32 -0.96 3.01
N ALA A 71 2.20 -1.40 3.58
CA ALA A 71 0.95 -0.66 3.57
C ALA A 71 0.85 0.24 4.81
N GLN A 72 0.83 1.56 4.61
CA GLN A 72 0.71 2.52 5.71
C GLN A 72 -0.74 2.61 6.19
N CYS A 73 -0.95 2.44 7.49
CA CYS A 73 -2.23 2.71 8.13
C CYS A 73 -2.53 4.22 8.19
N CYS A 74 -3.78 4.55 8.50
CA CYS A 74 -4.20 5.93 8.79
C CYS A 74 -3.70 6.44 10.16
N GLU A 75 -3.97 7.71 10.44
CA GLU A 75 -3.60 8.40 11.67
C GLU A 75 -4.15 7.77 12.95
N HIS A 76 -5.27 7.03 12.88
CA HIS A 76 -5.86 6.33 14.03
C HIS A 76 -4.94 5.25 14.59
N LEU A 77 -4.06 4.67 13.76
CA LEU A 77 -3.05 3.69 14.18
C LEU A 77 -1.64 4.28 14.14
N ASN A 78 -1.51 5.60 14.35
CA ASN A 78 -0.24 6.31 14.35
C ASN A 78 0.61 6.07 13.09
N ARG A 79 -0.04 5.82 11.95
CA ARG A 79 0.62 5.49 10.68
C ARG A 79 1.55 4.27 10.76
N ALA A 80 1.22 3.30 11.62
CA ALA A 80 1.86 1.99 11.61
C ALA A 80 1.81 1.38 10.19
N ILE A 81 2.81 0.58 9.85
CA ILE A 81 2.88 -0.08 8.53
C ILE A 81 2.64 -1.58 8.67
N VAL A 82 1.87 -2.14 7.75
CA VAL A 82 1.76 -3.59 7.56
C VAL A 82 2.81 -4.01 6.55
N ILE A 83 3.69 -4.91 6.94
CA ILE A 83 4.81 -5.39 6.12
C ILE A 83 5.12 -6.85 6.47
N GLU A 84 5.74 -7.59 5.56
CA GLU A 84 6.23 -8.93 5.84
C GLU A 84 7.25 -8.95 6.99
N LYS A 85 7.15 -9.98 7.84
CA LYS A 85 8.03 -10.16 9.01
C LYS A 85 9.51 -10.23 8.62
N ALA A 86 9.82 -10.83 7.47
CA ALA A 86 11.20 -10.92 6.96
C ALA A 86 11.81 -9.54 6.69
N ALA A 87 11.04 -8.64 6.07
CA ALA A 87 11.46 -7.27 5.80
C ALA A 87 11.64 -6.44 7.09
N ALA A 88 10.70 -6.58 8.04
CA ALA A 88 10.79 -5.91 9.33
C ALA A 88 12.04 -6.36 10.12
N ALA A 89 12.33 -7.66 10.13
CA ALA A 89 13.52 -8.22 10.78
C ALA A 89 14.82 -7.73 10.14
N LYS A 90 14.89 -7.74 8.80
CA LYS A 90 16.07 -7.28 8.04
C LYS A 90 16.43 -5.82 8.36
N GLN A 91 15.43 -4.96 8.54
CA GLN A 91 15.62 -3.54 8.84
C GLN A 91 15.50 -3.17 10.32
N GLN A 92 15.46 -4.15 11.24
CA GLN A 92 15.35 -3.93 12.69
C GLN A 92 14.19 -3.00 13.07
N ARG A 93 13.04 -3.14 12.41
CA ARG A 93 11.84 -2.35 12.69
C ARG A 93 11.16 -2.85 13.97
N GLU A 94 10.73 -1.92 14.81
CA GLU A 94 9.95 -2.24 16.01
C GLU A 94 8.59 -2.82 15.61
N ILE A 95 8.25 -3.97 16.17
CA ILE A 95 6.94 -4.60 15.98
C ILE A 95 6.00 -4.05 17.03
N VAL A 96 4.92 -3.41 16.57
CA VAL A 96 3.82 -2.93 17.41
C VAL A 96 2.67 -3.94 17.45
N ASN A 97 1.88 -3.92 18.51
CA ASN A 97 0.73 -4.82 18.66
C ASN A 97 -0.57 -4.11 18.27
N VAL A 98 -1.00 -4.29 17.01
CA VAL A 98 -2.27 -3.78 16.49
C VAL A 98 -2.70 -4.59 15.27
N VAL A 99 -4.00 -4.65 15.01
CA VAL A 99 -4.56 -5.21 13.77
C VAL A 99 -5.39 -4.13 13.10
N PRO A 100 -5.03 -3.66 11.88
CA PRO A 100 -5.80 -2.67 11.17
C PRO A 100 -7.20 -3.16 10.82
N GLN A 101 -8.13 -2.23 10.79
CA GLN A 101 -9.52 -2.44 10.40
C GLN A 101 -9.92 -1.36 9.38
N PRO A 102 -10.92 -1.57 8.52
CA PRO A 102 -11.23 -0.60 7.47
C PRO A 102 -11.62 0.79 8.01
N LYS A 103 -12.23 0.82 9.20
CA LYS A 103 -12.61 2.05 9.93
C LYS A 103 -11.52 2.61 10.86
N ALA A 104 -10.44 1.87 11.10
CA ALA A 104 -9.34 2.24 11.97
C ALA A 104 -8.06 1.52 11.50
N GLY A 105 -7.46 2.04 10.42
CA GLY A 105 -6.34 1.42 9.71
C GLY A 105 -6.36 1.77 8.22
N GLY A 106 -7.55 1.73 7.61
CA GLY A 106 -7.78 2.07 6.21
C GLY A 106 -7.87 0.83 5.31
N SER A 107 -8.62 0.94 4.21
CA SER A 107 -8.95 -0.19 3.32
C SER A 107 -7.75 -0.85 2.65
N PHE A 108 -6.66 -0.14 2.43
CA PHE A 108 -5.46 -0.71 1.77
C PHE A 108 -4.57 -1.48 2.74
N ALA A 109 -4.58 -1.09 4.02
CA ALA A 109 -3.76 -1.72 5.05
C ALA A 109 -4.47 -2.88 5.77
N THR A 110 -5.75 -3.13 5.48
CA THR A 110 -6.58 -4.19 6.09
C THR A 110 -6.86 -5.29 5.08
#